data_AF-A0A922IWZ0-F1
#
_entry.id   AF-A0A922IWZ0-F1
#
_cell.length_a   1.000
_cell.length_b   1.000
_cell.length_c   1.000
_cell.angle_alpha   90.00
_cell.angle_beta   90.00
_cell.angle_gamma   90.00
#
_symmetry.space_group_name_H-M   'P 1'
#
loop_
_entity.id
_entity.type
_entity.pdbx_description
1 polymer ?
#
loop_
_entity_poly.entity_id
_entity_poly.type
_entity_poly.pdbx_seq_one_letter_code
_entity_poly.pdbx_strand_id
1 'polypeptide(L)'
;MLVIALQYKENENSWIGLLAGKLNRGLCVIDSYKLLKEGKELTDDEFFLACALGWCIEWLQAYFRVLDDITDNIPEDAVKRRGQPCWFKQPKVGLIAANDGTILHNHITRILKKHFREKPYYVDLLDLFNEMEFQTASGKMTDLITSTHVGERDLSTKFSLPLHLRIVQYYKTTYHSPYLSVACALLMSGENLENHISVKNILVEMGIYFQVQDEYTDCFGAPEVVGKGVVAEYESENYGKLVKSIEAHPSKAVQAVLKSFLTKVCNGHE
;
A
#
# COMPACT_ATOMS: atom_id res chain seq x y z
N MET A 1 13.09 -14.81 4.70
CA MET A 1 12.62 -16.08 4.08
C MET A 1 13.12 -17.31 4.82
N LEU A 2 14.43 -17.59 4.90
CA LEU A 2 14.92 -18.85 5.48
C LEU A 2 14.55 -19.06 6.96
N VAL A 3 14.63 -18.04 7.82
CA VAL A 3 14.39 -18.22 9.27
C VAL A 3 12.93 -18.56 9.58
N ILE A 4 11.98 -17.83 8.98
CA ILE A 4 10.54 -18.08 9.14
C ILE A 4 10.13 -19.40 8.46
N ALA A 5 10.65 -19.69 7.27
CA ALA A 5 10.38 -20.95 6.57
C ALA A 5 10.95 -22.18 7.30
N LEU A 6 12.10 -22.04 7.96
CA LEU A 6 12.68 -23.10 8.79
C LEU A 6 11.87 -23.37 10.06
N GLN A 7 11.16 -22.37 10.56
CA GLN A 7 10.32 -22.49 11.77
C GLN A 7 8.98 -23.18 11.50
N TYR A 8 8.47 -23.12 10.26
CA TYR A 8 7.16 -23.63 9.86
C TYR A 8 7.22 -24.51 8.60
N LYS A 9 8.19 -25.44 8.56
CA LYS A 9 8.50 -26.35 7.43
C LYS A 9 7.31 -27.18 6.90
N GLU A 10 6.19 -27.26 7.61
CA GLU A 10 4.98 -27.99 7.22
C GLU A 10 3.91 -27.12 6.53
N ASN A 11 4.12 -25.80 6.41
CA ASN A 11 3.07 -24.84 6.04
C ASN A 11 3.46 -23.88 4.90
N GLU A 12 4.21 -24.36 3.91
CA GLU A 12 4.65 -23.54 2.75
C GLU A 12 3.48 -22.83 2.04
N ASN A 13 2.29 -23.45 1.99
CA ASN A 13 1.11 -22.90 1.34
C ASN A 13 0.46 -21.71 2.09
N SER A 14 0.62 -21.58 3.41
CA SER A 14 -0.05 -20.52 4.18
C SER A 14 0.70 -19.18 4.15
N TRP A 15 2.03 -19.21 4.04
CA TRP A 15 2.85 -18.01 3.80
C TRP A 15 2.68 -17.44 2.41
N ILE A 16 2.46 -18.31 1.42
CA ILE A 16 2.08 -17.91 0.07
C ILE A 16 0.82 -17.05 0.13
N GLY A 17 -0.18 -17.34 0.98
CA GLY A 17 -1.35 -16.45 1.14
C GLY A 17 -1.00 -15.02 1.59
N LEU A 18 0.00 -14.87 2.47
CA LEU A 18 0.46 -13.57 2.97
C LEU A 18 1.16 -12.73 1.89
N LEU A 19 2.02 -13.38 1.08
CA LEU A 19 2.87 -12.74 0.07
C LEU A 19 2.31 -12.80 -1.37
N ALA A 20 1.40 -13.72 -1.70
CA ALA A 20 0.83 -13.93 -3.04
C ALA A 20 -0.36 -13.00 -3.31
N GLY A 21 -0.10 -11.71 -3.22
CA GLY A 21 -0.98 -10.69 -3.79
C GLY A 21 -0.74 -10.53 -5.28
N LYS A 22 -1.42 -9.56 -5.88
CA LYS A 22 -1.14 -9.10 -7.25
C LYS A 22 0.30 -8.53 -7.41
N LEU A 23 1.04 -8.34 -6.30
CA LEU A 23 2.37 -7.71 -6.24
C LEU A 23 2.45 -6.33 -6.91
N ASN A 24 1.29 -5.68 -7.07
CA ASN A 24 1.16 -4.42 -7.82
C ASN A 24 2.05 -3.32 -7.25
N ARG A 25 2.32 -3.33 -5.93
CA ARG A 25 3.12 -2.30 -5.25
C ARG A 25 4.59 -2.50 -5.56
N GLY A 26 5.06 -3.74 -5.39
CA GLY A 26 6.43 -4.10 -5.75
C GLY A 26 6.74 -3.86 -7.23
N LEU A 27 5.83 -4.26 -8.12
CA LEU A 27 5.96 -4.03 -9.57
C LEU A 27 5.89 -2.54 -9.94
N CYS A 28 5.13 -1.75 -9.19
CA CYS A 28 5.03 -0.30 -9.43
C CYS A 28 6.37 0.42 -9.28
N VAL A 29 7.25 -0.01 -8.37
CA VAL A 29 8.60 0.56 -8.24
C VAL A 29 9.37 0.39 -9.55
N ILE A 30 9.38 -0.83 -10.08
CA ILE A 30 10.10 -1.20 -11.30
C ILE A 30 9.57 -0.41 -12.49
N ASP A 31 8.24 -0.38 -12.66
CA ASP A 31 7.63 0.29 -13.79
C ASP A 31 7.80 1.81 -13.71
N SER A 32 7.71 2.40 -12.51
CA SER A 32 7.96 3.83 -12.30
C SER A 32 9.40 4.17 -12.64
N TYR A 33 10.35 3.33 -12.21
CA TYR A 33 11.77 3.55 -12.48
C TYR A 33 12.09 3.45 -13.98
N LYS A 34 11.50 2.48 -14.69
CA LYS A 34 11.62 2.36 -16.15
C LYS A 34 11.09 3.60 -16.88
N LEU A 35 9.94 4.12 -16.45
CA LEU A 35 9.33 5.31 -17.05
C LEU A 35 10.17 6.57 -16.79
N LEU A 36 10.75 6.71 -15.59
CA LEU A 36 11.65 7.82 -15.25
C LEU A 36 12.97 7.80 -16.04
N LYS A 37 13.39 6.64 -16.54
CA LYS A 37 14.58 6.48 -17.39
C LYS A 37 14.33 6.85 -18.87
N GLU A 38 13.11 7.25 -19.23
CA GLU A 38 12.74 7.75 -20.57
C GLU A 38 13.16 6.82 -21.72
N GLY A 39 12.99 5.51 -21.54
CA GLY A 39 13.29 4.51 -22.58
C GLY A 39 14.73 4.00 -22.61
N LYS A 40 15.58 4.41 -21.67
CA LYS A 40 16.89 3.76 -21.45
C LYS A 40 16.70 2.39 -20.80
N GLU A 41 17.45 1.40 -21.26
CA GLU A 41 17.46 0.08 -20.62
C GLU A 41 18.00 0.18 -19.19
N LEU A 42 17.39 -0.60 -18.30
CA LEU A 42 17.88 -0.78 -16.95
C LEU A 42 19.07 -1.73 -16.96
N THR A 43 20.12 -1.37 -16.24
CA THR A 43 21.17 -2.33 -15.92
C THR A 43 20.63 -3.43 -15.00
N ASP A 44 21.25 -4.61 -15.02
CA ASP A 44 20.86 -5.72 -14.14
C ASP A 44 20.90 -5.31 -12.66
N ASP A 45 21.88 -4.50 -12.27
CA ASP A 45 22.00 -3.97 -10.92
C ASP A 45 20.85 -3.02 -10.56
N GLU A 46 20.49 -2.10 -11.45
CA GLU A 46 19.36 -1.19 -11.24
C GLU A 46 18.03 -1.93 -11.16
N PHE A 47 17.83 -2.92 -12.04
CA PHE A 47 16.64 -3.77 -12.02
C PHE A 47 16.55 -4.58 -10.72
N PHE A 48 17.67 -5.16 -10.28
CA PHE A 48 17.75 -5.87 -9.01
C PHE A 48 17.42 -4.96 -7.82
N LEU A 49 17.97 -3.75 -7.78
CA LEU A 49 17.70 -2.78 -6.71
C LEU A 49 16.23 -2.34 -6.71
N ALA A 50 15.63 -2.10 -7.88
CA ALA A 50 14.21 -1.78 -7.97
C ALA A 50 13.34 -2.94 -7.45
N CYS A 51 13.70 -4.18 -7.77
CA CYS A 51 13.04 -5.37 -7.23
C CYS A 51 13.21 -5.49 -5.71
N ALA A 52 14.42 -5.22 -5.18
CA ALA A 52 14.69 -5.27 -3.75
C ALA A 52 13.86 -4.25 -2.97
N LEU A 53 13.70 -3.03 -3.50
CA LEU A 53 12.79 -2.02 -2.93
C LEU A 53 11.32 -2.43 -3.05
N GLY A 54 10.93 -2.97 -4.20
CA GLY A 54 9.58 -3.52 -4.37
C GLY A 54 9.25 -4.59 -3.34
N TRP A 55 10.20 -5.48 -3.03
CA TRP A 55 10.06 -6.45 -1.93
C TRP A 55 9.98 -5.76 -0.58
N CYS A 56 10.80 -4.75 -0.26
CA CYS A 56 10.67 -4.00 0.99
C CYS A 56 9.24 -3.46 1.21
N ILE A 57 8.58 -2.97 0.15
CA ILE A 57 7.20 -2.48 0.21
C ILE A 57 6.21 -3.62 0.47
N GLU A 58 6.33 -4.75 -0.24
CA GLU A 58 5.46 -5.91 -0.02
C GLU A 58 5.64 -6.52 1.39
N TRP A 59 6.87 -6.49 1.94
CA TRP A 59 7.14 -6.90 3.31
C TRP A 59 6.52 -5.95 4.34
N LEU A 60 6.59 -4.63 4.11
CA LEU A 60 5.93 -3.63 4.95
C LEU A 60 4.41 -3.85 4.97
N GLN A 61 3.84 -4.12 3.80
CA GLN A 61 2.42 -4.37 3.66
C GLN A 61 1.98 -5.71 4.27
N ALA A 62 2.83 -6.74 4.22
CA ALA A 62 2.59 -8.00 4.90
C ALA A 62 2.65 -7.83 6.43
N TYR A 63 3.61 -7.06 6.94
CA TYR A 63 3.73 -6.72 8.36
C TYR A 63 2.46 -6.05 8.90
N PHE A 64 2.02 -4.95 8.28
CA PHE A 64 0.81 -4.24 8.73
C PHE A 64 -0.43 -5.11 8.64
N ARG A 65 -0.52 -5.97 7.61
CA ARG A 65 -1.65 -6.89 7.46
C ARG A 65 -1.74 -7.95 8.56
N VAL A 66 -0.61 -8.49 9.01
CA VAL A 66 -0.60 -9.43 10.14
C VAL A 66 -1.11 -8.74 11.40
N LEU A 67 -0.70 -7.51 11.66
CA LEU A 67 -1.16 -6.74 12.82
C LEU A 67 -2.64 -6.36 12.70
N ASP A 68 -3.08 -5.95 11.51
CA ASP A 68 -4.46 -5.63 11.18
C ASP A 68 -5.40 -6.81 11.46
N ASP A 69 -5.05 -8.00 10.94
CA ASP A 69 -5.80 -9.23 11.16
C ASP A 69 -5.95 -9.59 12.66
N ILE A 70 -4.91 -9.34 13.46
CA ILE A 70 -4.93 -9.59 14.91
C ILE A 70 -5.82 -8.55 15.63
N THR A 71 -5.72 -7.28 15.24
CA THR A 71 -6.37 -6.17 15.96
C THR A 71 -7.86 -6.01 15.63
N ASP A 72 -8.29 -6.42 14.43
CA ASP A 72 -9.70 -6.34 14.02
C ASP A 72 -10.59 -7.44 14.62
N ASN A 73 -9.98 -8.38 15.37
CA ASN A 73 -10.63 -9.41 16.18
C ASN A 73 -11.87 -10.05 15.51
N ILE A 74 -11.70 -10.42 14.24
CA ILE A 74 -12.79 -10.82 13.33
C ILE A 74 -13.43 -12.15 13.83
N PRO A 75 -14.78 -12.28 13.77
CA PRO A 75 -15.50 -13.46 14.26
C PRO A 75 -15.04 -14.79 13.62
N GLU A 76 -15.22 -15.88 14.37
CA GLU A 76 -14.64 -17.22 14.13
C GLU A 76 -14.97 -17.84 12.76
N ASP A 77 -16.09 -17.43 12.16
CA ASP A 77 -16.67 -17.96 10.94
C ASP A 77 -16.24 -17.23 9.65
N ALA A 78 -15.59 -16.06 9.75
CA ALA A 78 -15.50 -15.12 8.62
C ALA A 78 -14.10 -14.79 8.08
N VAL A 79 -13.00 -15.34 8.60
CA VAL A 79 -11.66 -14.76 8.28
C VAL A 79 -10.91 -15.50 7.18
N LYS A 80 -11.43 -15.45 5.95
CA LYS A 80 -10.65 -15.81 4.75
C LYS A 80 -10.05 -14.55 4.13
N ARG A 81 -8.73 -14.43 4.14
CA ARG A 81 -8.00 -13.44 3.35
C ARG A 81 -7.41 -14.11 2.12
N ARG A 82 -7.75 -13.59 0.93
CA ARG A 82 -7.40 -14.20 -0.37
C ARG A 82 -7.80 -15.69 -0.47
N GLY A 83 -8.97 -16.02 0.09
CA GLY A 83 -9.48 -17.39 0.13
C GLY A 83 -8.81 -18.33 1.16
N GLN A 84 -7.82 -17.86 1.92
CA GLN A 84 -7.10 -18.62 2.94
C GLN A 84 -7.34 -18.09 4.36
N PRO A 85 -7.27 -18.91 5.41
CA PRO A 85 -7.33 -18.40 6.79
C PRO A 85 -6.23 -17.37 7.07
N CYS A 86 -6.57 -16.30 7.80
CA CYS A 86 -5.57 -15.32 8.24
C CYS A 86 -4.44 -15.96 9.06
N TRP A 87 -3.27 -15.34 9.05
CA TRP A 87 -2.04 -15.91 9.62
C TRP A 87 -2.20 -16.30 11.10
N PHE A 88 -2.75 -15.43 11.93
CA PHE A 88 -2.95 -15.68 13.36
C PHE A 88 -3.99 -16.77 13.66
N LYS A 89 -4.86 -17.12 12.69
CA LYS A 89 -5.85 -18.20 12.80
C LYS A 89 -5.30 -19.55 12.36
N GLN A 90 -4.08 -19.61 11.81
CA GLN A 90 -3.45 -20.88 11.46
C GLN A 90 -3.24 -21.75 12.71
N PRO A 91 -3.45 -23.08 12.61
CA PRO A 91 -3.20 -23.98 13.73
C PRO A 91 -1.80 -23.78 14.29
N LYS A 92 -1.68 -23.68 15.62
CA LYS A 92 -0.43 -23.46 16.39
C LYS A 92 0.21 -22.07 16.28
N VAL A 93 -0.32 -21.12 15.49
CA VAL A 93 0.23 -19.76 15.39
C VAL A 93 -0.34 -18.87 16.48
N GLY A 94 -1.66 -18.61 16.47
CA GLY A 94 -2.29 -17.72 17.44
C GLY A 94 -1.60 -16.35 17.52
N LEU A 95 -1.37 -15.86 18.74
CA LEU A 95 -0.72 -14.56 18.97
C LEU A 95 0.80 -14.54 18.69
N ILE A 96 1.42 -15.69 18.40
CA ILE A 96 2.81 -15.74 17.91
C ILE A 96 2.95 -14.95 16.60
N ALA A 97 1.85 -14.83 15.84
CA ALA A 97 1.75 -13.98 14.66
C ALA A 97 2.22 -12.53 14.89
N ALA A 98 2.05 -11.97 16.09
CA ALA A 98 2.55 -10.64 16.39
C ALA A 98 4.08 -10.56 16.27
N ASN A 99 4.79 -11.55 16.80
CA ASN A 99 6.25 -11.66 16.66
C ASN A 99 6.66 -11.94 15.20
N ASP A 100 5.90 -12.78 14.48
CA ASP A 100 6.15 -13.02 13.05
C ASP A 100 6.07 -11.72 12.25
N GLY A 101 5.09 -10.86 12.56
CA GLY A 101 4.99 -9.50 12.02
C GLY A 101 6.25 -8.67 12.28
N THR A 102 6.77 -8.66 13.51
CA THR A 102 8.03 -7.96 13.85
C THR A 102 9.23 -8.50 13.06
N ILE A 103 9.28 -9.81 12.75
CA ILE A 103 10.35 -10.36 11.92
C ILE A 103 10.20 -9.88 10.46
N LEU A 104 8.98 -9.79 9.93
CA LEU A 104 8.73 -9.22 8.60
C LEU A 104 9.25 -7.78 8.51
N HIS A 105 8.94 -6.95 9.50
CA HIS A 105 9.44 -5.58 9.58
C HIS A 105 10.97 -5.50 9.59
N ASN A 106 11.63 -6.30 10.44
CA ASN A 106 13.09 -6.32 10.56
C ASN A 106 13.81 -6.72 9.25
N HIS A 107 13.15 -7.50 8.39
CA HIS A 107 13.73 -7.85 7.10
C HIS A 107 13.89 -6.64 6.17
N ILE A 108 13.02 -5.63 6.27
CA ILE A 108 13.07 -4.40 5.47
C ILE A 108 14.38 -3.66 5.73
N THR A 109 14.66 -3.32 6.99
CA THR A 109 15.87 -2.58 7.37
C THR A 109 17.15 -3.38 7.04
N ARG A 110 17.10 -4.72 7.13
CA ARG A 110 18.21 -5.59 6.73
C ARG A 110 18.46 -5.57 5.22
N ILE A 111 17.42 -5.60 4.39
CA ILE A 111 17.54 -5.51 2.93
C ILE A 111 18.07 -4.13 2.54
N LEU A 112 17.49 -3.05 3.10
CA LEU A 112 17.94 -1.68 2.87
C LEU A 112 19.43 -1.53 3.21
N LYS A 113 19.85 -1.94 4.42
CA LYS A 113 21.25 -1.87 4.83
C LYS A 113 22.17 -2.73 3.97
N LYS A 114 21.73 -3.89 3.50
CA LYS A 114 22.57 -4.80 2.72
C LYS A 114 22.83 -4.29 1.30
N HIS A 115 21.81 -3.74 0.64
CA HIS A 115 21.87 -3.44 -0.79
C HIS A 115 21.99 -1.95 -1.10
N PHE A 116 21.60 -1.07 -0.17
CA PHE A 116 21.51 0.36 -0.41
C PHE A 116 22.48 1.19 0.42
N ARG A 117 23.18 0.63 1.41
CA ARG A 117 24.06 1.39 2.33
C ARG A 117 25.09 2.28 1.65
N GLU A 118 25.60 1.87 0.50
CA GLU A 118 26.61 2.61 -0.28
C GLU A 118 25.99 3.55 -1.32
N LYS A 119 24.66 3.53 -1.49
CA LYS A 119 23.95 4.40 -2.41
C LYS A 119 23.73 5.78 -1.78
N PRO A 120 23.80 6.86 -2.57
CA PRO A 120 23.68 8.22 -2.05
C PRO A 120 22.30 8.49 -1.42
N TYR A 121 21.26 7.82 -1.88
CA TYR A 121 19.87 7.96 -1.41
C TYR A 121 19.50 6.98 -0.28
N TYR A 122 20.48 6.33 0.37
CA TYR A 122 20.22 5.35 1.44
C TYR A 122 19.46 5.95 2.64
N VAL A 123 19.91 7.13 3.09
CA VAL A 123 19.32 7.79 4.25
C VAL A 123 17.90 8.25 3.92
N ASP A 124 17.70 8.83 2.74
CA ASP A 124 16.38 9.23 2.26
C ASP A 124 15.41 8.03 2.17
N LEU A 125 15.90 6.86 1.77
CA LEU A 125 15.10 5.63 1.81
C LEU A 125 14.73 5.24 3.24
N LEU A 126 15.66 5.29 4.20
CA LEU A 126 15.34 4.98 5.60
C LEU A 126 14.29 5.93 6.16
N ASP A 127 14.46 7.23 5.93
CA ASP A 127 13.51 8.26 6.39
C ASP A 127 12.14 8.08 5.74
N LEU A 128 12.12 7.80 4.43
CA LEU A 128 10.89 7.48 3.71
C LEU A 128 10.16 6.28 4.32
N PHE A 129 10.85 5.15 4.54
CA PHE A 129 10.22 3.95 5.10
C PHE A 129 9.75 4.17 6.55
N ASN A 130 10.53 4.88 7.38
CA ASN A 130 10.17 5.17 8.77
C ASN A 130 8.96 6.11 8.87
N GLU A 131 8.95 7.19 8.08
CA GLU A 131 7.82 8.12 8.05
C GLU A 131 6.55 7.42 7.57
N MET A 132 6.69 6.57 6.56
CA MET A 132 5.61 5.77 6.02
C MET A 132 5.03 4.78 7.04
N GLU A 133 5.90 4.13 7.82
CA GLU A 133 5.48 3.27 8.91
C GLU A 133 4.75 4.06 10.00
N PHE A 134 5.31 5.19 10.42
CA PHE A 134 4.73 6.04 11.46
C PHE A 134 3.33 6.56 11.08
N GLN A 135 3.16 7.04 9.85
CA GLN A 135 1.86 7.49 9.34
C GLN A 135 0.84 6.35 9.34
N THR A 136 1.22 5.17 8.84
CA THR A 136 0.34 4.00 8.77
C THR A 136 -0.09 3.53 10.16
N ALA A 137 0.85 3.45 11.11
CA ALA A 137 0.55 3.10 12.50
C ALA A 137 -0.36 4.14 13.17
N SER A 138 -0.12 5.44 12.93
CA SER A 138 -0.96 6.53 13.44
C SER A 138 -2.38 6.49 12.87
N GLY A 139 -2.50 6.16 11.59
CA GLY A 139 -3.78 5.90 10.96
C GLY A 139 -4.52 4.74 11.60
N LYS A 140 -3.84 3.60 11.85
CA LYS A 140 -4.43 2.44 12.55
C LYS A 140 -4.90 2.79 13.95
N MET A 141 -4.10 3.57 14.67
CA MET A 141 -4.50 4.06 16.00
C MET A 141 -5.79 4.89 15.92
N THR A 142 -5.91 5.78 14.93
CA THR A 142 -7.10 6.62 14.76
C THR A 142 -8.35 5.78 14.43
N ASP A 143 -8.22 4.77 13.57
CA ASP A 143 -9.28 3.82 13.24
C ASP A 143 -9.75 3.02 14.46
N LEU A 144 -8.80 2.48 15.24
CA LEU A 144 -9.10 1.76 16.48
C LEU A 144 -9.78 2.67 17.51
N ILE A 145 -9.31 3.91 17.70
CA ILE A 145 -9.96 4.86 18.61
C ILE A 145 -11.39 5.16 18.16
N THR A 146 -11.60 5.38 16.85
CA THR A 146 -12.91 5.72 16.28
C THR A 146 -13.88 4.54 16.38
N SER A 147 -13.41 3.32 16.22
CA SER A 147 -14.21 2.09 16.34
C SER A 147 -14.45 1.63 17.78
N THR A 148 -13.52 1.91 18.72
CA THR A 148 -13.54 1.30 20.07
C THR A 148 -13.91 2.28 21.19
N HIS A 149 -13.58 3.57 21.08
CA HIS A 149 -13.75 4.54 22.17
C HIS A 149 -14.90 5.53 21.99
N VAL A 150 -15.57 5.56 20.83
CA VAL A 150 -16.77 6.38 20.65
C VAL A 150 -17.97 5.58 21.14
N GLY A 151 -18.31 5.81 22.41
CA GLY A 151 -19.47 5.22 23.07
C GLY A 151 -20.73 5.34 22.22
N GLU A 152 -21.43 4.21 22.15
CA GLU A 152 -22.68 3.96 21.44
C GLU A 152 -22.62 4.08 19.91
N ARG A 153 -23.25 3.11 19.24
CA ARG A 153 -23.42 2.95 17.80
C ARG A 153 -24.25 4.09 17.17
N ASP A 154 -23.87 5.34 17.39
CA ASP A 154 -24.45 6.50 16.74
C ASP A 154 -23.60 6.88 15.52
N LEU A 155 -23.72 6.06 14.48
CA LEU A 155 -23.16 6.31 13.15
C LEU A 155 -23.81 7.52 12.47
N SER A 156 -24.95 8.01 12.98
CA SER A 156 -25.79 9.01 12.31
C SER A 156 -25.35 10.46 12.53
N THR A 157 -24.67 10.76 13.64
CA THR A 157 -24.28 12.14 14.00
C THR A 157 -22.79 12.42 13.92
N LYS A 158 -21.93 11.39 13.80
CA LYS A 158 -20.48 11.51 14.02
C LYS A 158 -19.59 11.04 12.86
N PHE A 159 -20.14 10.28 11.92
CA PHE A 159 -19.43 9.92 10.70
C PHE A 159 -19.53 11.06 9.69
N SER A 160 -18.61 12.03 9.81
CA SER A 160 -18.50 13.11 8.83
C SER A 160 -17.57 12.68 7.69
N LEU A 161 -17.94 13.00 6.46
CA LEU A 161 -17.09 12.75 5.29
C LEU A 161 -15.64 13.28 5.49
N PRO A 162 -15.39 14.44 6.12
CA PRO A 162 -14.04 14.89 6.43
C PRO A 162 -13.26 13.99 7.41
N LEU A 163 -13.91 13.44 8.45
CA LEU A 163 -13.28 12.52 9.39
C LEU A 163 -12.93 11.20 8.71
N HIS A 164 -13.86 10.68 7.92
CA HIS A 164 -13.65 9.48 7.12
C HIS A 164 -12.52 9.68 6.10
N LEU A 165 -12.54 10.76 5.31
CA LEU A 165 -11.48 11.09 4.37
C LEU A 165 -10.12 11.26 5.07
N ARG A 166 -10.10 11.82 6.29
CA ARG A 166 -8.87 11.93 7.09
C ARG A 166 -8.39 10.55 7.53
N ILE A 167 -9.27 9.69 8.01
CA ILE A 167 -8.91 8.30 8.35
C ILE A 167 -8.39 7.59 7.09
N VAL A 168 -9.12 7.60 5.98
CA VAL A 168 -8.68 7.03 4.68
C VAL A 168 -7.33 7.58 4.21
N GLN A 169 -7.12 8.89 4.38
CA GLN A 169 -5.87 9.57 4.01
C GLN A 169 -4.69 9.10 4.87
N TYR A 170 -4.88 8.91 6.19
CA TYR A 170 -3.81 8.53 7.11
C TYR A 170 -3.66 7.01 7.33
N TYR A 171 -4.71 6.23 7.14
CA TYR A 171 -4.81 4.84 7.60
C TYR A 171 -4.69 3.79 6.50
N LYS A 172 -5.52 3.87 5.45
CA LYS A 172 -5.91 2.62 4.77
C LYS A 172 -5.11 2.31 3.51
N THR A 173 -4.91 3.26 2.59
CA THR A 173 -4.32 2.89 1.28
C THR A 173 -3.48 3.99 0.64
N THR A 174 -3.59 5.22 1.12
CA THR A 174 -3.23 6.40 0.35
C THR A 174 -1.73 6.70 0.29
N TYR A 175 -1.04 6.59 1.43
CA TYR A 175 0.40 6.80 1.47
C TYR A 175 1.20 5.52 1.20
N HIS A 176 0.72 4.36 1.66
CA HIS A 176 1.55 3.14 1.72
C HIS A 176 1.83 2.48 0.37
N SER A 177 0.97 2.67 -0.63
CA SER A 177 1.05 1.88 -1.87
C SER A 177 1.49 2.69 -3.09
N PRO A 178 0.84 3.82 -3.45
CA PRO A 178 1.21 4.58 -4.64
C PRO A 178 2.45 5.45 -4.39
N TYR A 179 2.39 6.26 -3.34
CA TYR A 179 3.41 7.26 -3.04
C TYR A 179 4.74 6.61 -2.70
N LEU A 180 4.76 5.63 -1.79
CA LEU A 180 5.99 4.93 -1.44
C LEU A 180 6.67 4.29 -2.67
N SER A 181 5.91 3.66 -3.56
CA SER A 181 6.47 3.03 -4.77
C SER A 181 7.09 4.05 -5.73
N VAL A 182 6.39 5.16 -5.98
CA VAL A 182 6.88 6.23 -6.87
C VAL A 182 8.04 6.99 -6.22
N ALA A 183 7.97 7.28 -4.91
CA ALA A 183 9.03 7.95 -4.17
C ALA A 183 10.32 7.11 -4.14
N CYS A 184 10.24 5.79 -3.97
CA CYS A 184 11.39 4.90 -4.12
C CYS A 184 12.03 5.02 -5.52
N ALA A 185 11.22 5.05 -6.58
CA ALA A 185 11.72 5.20 -7.95
C ALA A 185 12.34 6.59 -8.22
N LEU A 186 11.77 7.65 -7.66
CA LEU A 186 12.33 9.01 -7.72
C LEU A 186 13.70 9.07 -7.02
N LEU A 187 13.80 8.56 -5.78
CA LEU A 187 15.07 8.50 -5.04
C LEU A 187 16.14 7.70 -5.78
N MET A 188 15.77 6.55 -6.35
CA MET A 188 16.67 5.75 -7.20
C MET A 188 17.14 6.50 -8.46
N SER A 189 16.36 7.46 -8.93
CA SER A 189 16.68 8.29 -10.09
C SER A 189 17.56 9.49 -9.73
N GLY A 190 17.86 9.68 -8.44
CA GLY A 190 18.63 10.81 -7.93
C GLY A 190 17.80 12.09 -7.71
N GLU A 191 16.48 11.98 -7.70
CA GLU A 191 15.57 13.09 -7.47
C GLU A 191 15.42 13.38 -5.96
N ASN A 192 15.20 14.65 -5.60
CA ASN A 192 14.85 15.03 -4.24
C ASN A 192 13.32 15.11 -4.10
N LEU A 193 12.76 14.33 -3.17
CA LEU A 193 11.31 14.26 -2.92
C LEU A 193 10.67 15.60 -2.56
N GLU A 194 11.41 16.55 -1.96
CA GLU A 194 10.91 17.90 -1.65
C GLU A 194 10.53 18.70 -2.91
N ASN A 195 11.15 18.39 -4.05
CA ASN A 195 10.80 19.01 -5.33
C ASN A 195 9.54 18.41 -5.96
N HIS A 196 9.04 17.29 -5.42
CA HIS A 196 7.95 16.50 -5.97
C HIS A 196 6.70 16.51 -5.08
N ILE A 197 6.46 17.61 -4.35
CA ILE A 197 5.26 17.79 -3.50
C ILE A 197 3.96 17.64 -4.32
N SER A 198 3.94 18.14 -5.55
CA SER A 198 2.81 17.97 -6.48
C SER A 198 2.51 16.48 -6.73
N VAL A 199 3.54 15.66 -6.91
CA VAL A 199 3.44 14.20 -7.11
C VAL A 199 2.85 13.54 -5.86
N LYS A 200 3.32 13.93 -4.67
CA LYS A 200 2.76 13.47 -3.39
C LYS A 200 1.27 13.76 -3.30
N ASN A 201 0.86 14.99 -3.60
CA ASN A 201 -0.55 15.40 -3.51
C ASN A 201 -1.44 14.62 -4.49
N ILE A 202 -1.00 14.46 -5.74
CA ILE A 202 -1.74 13.69 -6.75
C ILE A 202 -1.89 12.22 -6.32
N LEU A 203 -0.80 11.60 -5.85
CA LEU A 203 -0.82 10.20 -5.40
C LEU A 203 -1.69 10.00 -4.15
N VAL A 204 -1.79 11.03 -3.30
CA VAL A 204 -2.71 11.04 -2.16
C VAL A 204 -4.17 11.11 -2.62
N GLU A 205 -4.51 11.99 -3.57
CA GLU A 205 -5.87 12.05 -4.11
C GLU A 205 -6.26 10.74 -4.81
N MET A 206 -5.33 10.14 -5.56
CA MET A 206 -5.51 8.81 -6.16
C MET A 206 -5.78 7.74 -5.09
N GLY A 207 -5.00 7.74 -4.00
CA GLY A 207 -5.19 6.78 -2.93
C GLY A 207 -6.55 6.86 -2.23
N ILE A 208 -7.08 8.09 -2.06
CA ILE A 208 -8.44 8.31 -1.55
C ILE A 208 -9.46 7.70 -2.52
N TYR A 209 -9.28 7.93 -3.82
CA TYR A 209 -10.14 7.36 -4.86
C TYR A 209 -10.17 5.81 -4.78
N PHE A 210 -9.03 5.12 -4.61
CA PHE A 210 -9.03 3.66 -4.42
C PHE A 210 -9.84 3.21 -3.23
N GLN A 211 -9.71 3.91 -2.12
CA GLN A 211 -10.34 3.45 -0.90
C GLN A 211 -11.86 3.57 -0.98
N VAL A 212 -12.37 4.63 -1.61
CA VAL A 212 -13.81 4.79 -1.82
C VAL A 212 -14.36 3.67 -2.71
N GLN A 213 -13.61 3.25 -3.73
CA GLN A 213 -13.99 2.10 -4.58
C GLN A 213 -13.97 0.77 -3.81
N ASP A 214 -12.92 0.53 -3.01
CA ASP A 214 -12.75 -0.68 -2.20
C ASP A 214 -13.88 -0.82 -1.18
N GLU A 215 -14.21 0.26 -0.46
CA GLU A 215 -15.31 0.26 0.52
C GLU A 215 -16.68 0.10 -0.11
N TYR A 216 -16.89 0.68 -1.30
CA TYR A 216 -18.12 0.46 -2.05
C TYR A 216 -18.24 -1.02 -2.47
N THR A 217 -17.15 -1.62 -2.96
CA THR A 217 -17.12 -3.03 -3.36
C THR A 217 -17.34 -3.95 -2.16
N ASP A 218 -16.76 -3.63 -1.00
CA ASP A 218 -16.96 -4.39 0.25
C ASP A 218 -18.41 -4.31 0.75
N CYS A 219 -19.07 -3.15 0.60
CA CYS A 219 -20.46 -2.98 1.04
C CYS A 219 -21.50 -3.58 0.08
N PHE A 220 -21.24 -3.50 -1.23
CA PHE A 220 -22.24 -3.77 -2.27
C PHE A 220 -21.88 -4.94 -3.20
N GLY A 221 -20.70 -5.53 -3.06
CA GLY A 221 -20.20 -6.58 -3.94
C GLY A 221 -19.66 -6.06 -5.27
N ALA A 222 -19.36 -6.98 -6.20
CA ALA A 222 -18.82 -6.63 -7.51
C ALA A 222 -19.78 -5.67 -8.27
N PRO A 223 -19.24 -4.70 -9.06
CA PRO A 223 -20.02 -3.69 -9.80
C PRO A 223 -21.09 -4.25 -10.75
N GLU A 224 -21.06 -5.55 -11.00
CA GLU A 224 -22.05 -6.28 -11.80
C GLU A 224 -23.42 -6.42 -11.12
N VAL A 225 -23.49 -6.24 -9.78
CA VAL A 225 -24.69 -6.58 -8.99
C VAL A 225 -25.38 -5.37 -8.34
N VAL A 226 -24.74 -4.21 -8.20
CA VAL A 226 -25.36 -3.05 -7.51
C VAL A 226 -25.19 -1.72 -8.27
N GLY A 227 -26.23 -0.89 -8.20
CA GLY A 227 -26.49 0.28 -9.03
C GLY A 227 -25.32 1.23 -9.28
N LYS A 228 -24.88 1.24 -10.54
CA LYS A 228 -23.88 2.11 -11.20
C LYS A 228 -23.99 3.64 -11.00
N GLY A 229 -25.00 4.18 -10.33
CA GLY A 229 -25.31 5.63 -10.40
C GLY A 229 -24.34 6.53 -9.65
N VAL A 230 -24.28 6.40 -8.32
CA VAL A 230 -23.58 7.37 -7.45
C VAL A 230 -22.05 7.21 -7.53
N VAL A 231 -21.57 5.97 -7.62
CA VAL A 231 -20.12 5.71 -7.75
C VAL A 231 -19.62 6.08 -9.13
N ALA A 232 -20.33 5.80 -10.22
CA ALA A 232 -19.85 6.19 -11.55
C ALA A 232 -19.81 7.72 -11.74
N GLU A 233 -20.73 8.47 -11.10
CA GLU A 233 -20.68 9.94 -11.09
C GLU A 233 -19.47 10.45 -10.28
N TYR A 234 -19.24 9.92 -9.08
CA TYR A 234 -18.05 10.24 -8.28
C TYR A 234 -16.76 9.85 -9.01
N GLU A 235 -16.74 8.69 -9.68
CA GLU A 235 -15.60 8.20 -10.44
C GLU A 235 -15.29 9.11 -11.63
N SER A 236 -16.29 9.44 -12.45
CA SER A 236 -16.13 10.30 -13.61
C SER A 236 -15.63 11.70 -13.22
N GLU A 237 -16.18 12.29 -12.15
CA GLU A 237 -15.80 13.62 -11.70
C GLU A 237 -14.37 13.65 -11.12
N ASN A 238 -14.01 12.69 -10.27
CA ASN A 238 -12.68 12.64 -9.64
C ASN A 238 -11.60 12.15 -10.61
N TYR A 239 -11.91 11.22 -11.51
CA TYR A 239 -10.99 10.80 -12.57
C TYR A 239 -10.63 11.97 -13.50
N GLY A 240 -11.63 12.76 -13.91
CA GLY A 240 -11.41 13.96 -14.72
C GLY A 240 -10.54 15.01 -14.03
N LYS A 241 -10.70 15.19 -12.71
CA LYS A 241 -9.84 16.08 -11.90
C LYS A 241 -8.41 15.56 -11.83
N LEU A 242 -8.23 14.26 -11.54
CA LEU A 242 -6.91 13.62 -11.46
C LEU A 242 -6.16 13.71 -12.79
N VAL A 243 -6.81 13.42 -13.92
CA VAL A 243 -6.17 13.53 -15.25
C VAL A 243 -5.69 14.96 -15.51
N LYS A 244 -6.50 15.98 -15.21
CA LYS A 244 -6.09 17.40 -15.36
C LYS A 244 -4.90 17.75 -14.47
N SER A 245 -4.90 17.30 -13.22
CA SER A 245 -3.78 17.52 -12.29
C SER A 245 -2.49 16.86 -12.77
N ILE A 246 -2.58 15.66 -13.35
CA ILE A 246 -1.43 14.97 -13.94
C ILE A 246 -0.92 15.74 -15.16
N GLU A 247 -1.79 16.15 -16.07
CA GLU A 247 -1.41 16.85 -17.31
C GLU A 247 -0.82 18.24 -17.06
N ALA A 248 -1.17 18.87 -15.94
CA ALA A 248 -0.57 20.11 -15.48
C ALA A 248 0.87 19.95 -14.96
N HIS A 249 1.35 18.72 -14.70
CA HIS A 249 2.68 18.48 -14.17
C HIS A 249 3.76 18.77 -15.24
N PRO A 250 4.85 19.50 -14.95
CA PRO A 250 5.82 19.91 -15.99
C PRO A 250 6.66 18.76 -16.56
N SER A 251 6.96 17.73 -15.77
CA SER A 251 7.79 16.58 -16.22
C SER A 251 6.95 15.53 -16.94
N LYS A 252 7.24 15.28 -18.22
CA LYS A 252 6.59 14.22 -19.03
C LYS A 252 6.84 12.81 -18.49
N ALA A 253 8.02 12.55 -17.95
CA ALA A 253 8.33 11.26 -17.34
C ALA A 253 7.46 11.01 -16.10
N VAL A 254 7.30 12.02 -15.24
CA VAL A 254 6.42 11.95 -14.07
C VAL A 254 4.95 11.84 -14.48
N GLN A 255 4.52 12.56 -15.53
CA GLN A 255 3.18 12.38 -16.09
C GLN A 255 2.94 10.92 -16.51
N ALA A 256 3.91 10.29 -17.19
CA ALA A 256 3.79 8.91 -17.62
C ALA A 256 3.67 7.94 -16.45
N VAL A 257 4.44 8.15 -15.37
CA VAL A 257 4.34 7.39 -14.12
C VAL A 257 2.94 7.52 -13.52
N LEU A 258 2.45 8.74 -13.34
CA LEU A 258 1.14 8.99 -12.74
C LEU A 258 -0.01 8.46 -13.59
N LYS A 259 0.05 8.60 -14.93
CA LYS A 259 -0.93 8.02 -15.86
C LYS A 259 -0.91 6.50 -15.81
N SER A 260 0.28 5.87 -15.84
CA SER A 260 0.42 4.42 -15.73
C SER A 260 -0.17 3.89 -14.43
N PHE A 261 0.07 4.61 -13.33
CA PHE A 261 -0.51 4.27 -12.04
C PHE A 261 -2.04 4.35 -12.11
N LEU A 262 -2.60 5.49 -12.52
CA LEU A 262 -4.05 5.70 -12.67
C LEU A 262 -4.71 4.68 -13.61
N THR A 263 -4.05 4.19 -14.64
CA THR A 263 -4.64 3.15 -15.49
C THR A 263 -4.73 1.80 -14.77
N LYS A 264 -3.66 1.36 -14.08
CA LYS A 264 -3.64 0.08 -13.35
C LYS A 264 -4.64 0.02 -12.20
N VAL A 265 -4.89 1.19 -11.66
CA VAL A 265 -5.80 1.48 -10.58
C VAL A 265 -7.26 1.36 -11.03
N CYS A 266 -7.62 1.98 -12.15
CA CYS A 266 -8.97 1.95 -12.70
C CYS A 266 -9.29 0.60 -13.35
N ASN A 267 -8.29 -0.03 -13.99
CA ASN A 267 -8.44 -1.33 -14.66
C ASN A 267 -8.20 -2.53 -13.73
N GLY A 268 -7.88 -2.31 -12.44
CA GLY A 268 -7.63 -3.38 -11.46
C GLY A 268 -8.86 -4.22 -11.09
N HIS A 269 -10.01 -3.90 -11.68
CA HIS A 269 -11.32 -4.52 -11.51
C HIS A 269 -11.75 -5.44 -12.67
N GLU A 270 -10.94 -5.62 -13.71
CA GLU A 270 -11.14 -6.69 -14.72
C GLU A 270 -10.45 -7.99 -14.34
#